data_AF-A0A7W1UBU3-F1
#
_entry.id   AF-A0A7W1UBU3-F1
#
_cell.length_a   1.000
_cell.length_b   1.000
_cell.length_c   1.000
_cell.angle_alpha   90.00
_cell.angle_beta   90.00
_cell.angle_gamma   90.00
#
_symmetry.space_group_name_H-M   'P 1'
#
loop_
_entity.id
_entity.type
_entity.pdbx_description
1 polymer ?
#
loop_
_entity_poly.entity_id
_entity_poly.type
_entity_poly.pdbx_seq_one_letter_code
_entity_poly.pdbx_strand_id
1 'polypeptide(L)'
;MQEDKNQTVSGILRARAELEQVLYEMEKLPALSESAVHFAAHALNNYLTVTGGTVELLLLMLANHPDKQVRTGLEALQQATNLMAHTGSRLVNAETGLDAEMRFEKVELPIMAQRFRLFYPRIADQ
;
A
#
# COMPACT_ATOMS: atom_id res chain seq x y z
N MET A 1 58.26 -6.37 -18.94
CA MET A 1 57.46 -6.36 -20.19
C MET A 1 56.40 -7.46 -20.27
N GLN A 2 56.77 -8.76 -20.20
CA GLN A 2 55.76 -9.85 -20.17
C GLN A 2 54.94 -9.86 -18.86
N GLU A 3 55.63 -9.63 -17.73
CA GLU A 3 55.04 -9.55 -16.39
C GLU A 3 54.04 -8.39 -16.26
N ASP A 4 54.41 -7.19 -16.73
CA ASP A 4 53.54 -6.00 -16.72
C ASP A 4 52.28 -6.20 -17.57
N LYS A 5 52.41 -6.88 -18.70
CA LYS A 5 51.29 -7.21 -19.58
C LYS A 5 50.35 -8.19 -18.91
N ASN A 6 50.87 -9.21 -18.21
CA ASN A 6 50.05 -10.16 -17.46
C ASN A 6 49.34 -9.51 -16.27
N GLN A 7 50.01 -8.61 -15.55
CA GLN A 7 49.39 -7.83 -14.48
C GLN A 7 48.28 -6.92 -15.00
N THR A 8 48.50 -6.26 -16.15
CA THR A 8 47.48 -5.41 -16.79
C THR A 8 46.27 -6.23 -17.23
N VAL A 9 46.49 -7.39 -17.87
CA VAL A 9 45.41 -8.30 -18.29
C VAL A 9 44.63 -8.83 -17.07
N SER A 10 45.33 -9.20 -16.00
CA SER A 10 44.68 -9.64 -14.75
C SER A 10 43.84 -8.53 -14.12
N GLY A 11 44.35 -7.29 -14.12
CA GLY A 11 43.60 -6.12 -13.65
C GLY A 11 42.33 -5.87 -14.46
N ILE A 12 42.39 -5.98 -15.79
CA ILE A 12 41.23 -5.83 -16.69
C ILE A 12 40.19 -6.93 -16.43
N LEU A 13 40.62 -8.18 -16.27
CA LEU A 13 39.72 -9.30 -16.00
C LEU A 13 39.02 -9.16 -14.64
N ARG A 14 39.73 -8.67 -13.62
CA ARG A 14 39.14 -8.38 -12.31
C ARG A 14 38.11 -7.25 -12.39
N ALA A 15 38.45 -6.14 -13.04
CA ALA A 15 37.53 -5.03 -13.23
C ALA A 15 36.25 -5.45 -13.98
N ARG A 16 36.38 -6.34 -14.97
CA ARG A 16 35.24 -6.92 -15.68
C ARG A 16 34.35 -7.75 -14.76
N ALA A 17 34.94 -8.65 -13.96
CA ALA A 17 34.17 -9.49 -13.04
C ALA A 17 33.46 -8.65 -11.96
N GLU A 18 34.12 -7.61 -11.45
CA GLU A 18 33.52 -6.65 -10.52
C GLU A 18 32.35 -5.88 -11.16
N LEU A 19 32.49 -5.46 -12.43
CA LEU A 19 31.41 -4.81 -13.18
C LEU A 19 30.22 -5.75 -13.42
N GLU A 20 30.48 -7.00 -13.81
CA GLU A 20 29.44 -8.02 -14.01
C GLU A 20 28.67 -8.28 -12.70
N GLN A 21 29.37 -8.34 -11.56
CA GLN A 21 28.75 -8.46 -10.24
C GLN A 21 27.88 -7.25 -9.89
N VAL A 22 28.37 -6.03 -10.11
CA VAL A 22 27.62 -4.81 -9.82
C VAL A 22 26.36 -4.73 -10.70
N LEU A 23 26.45 -5.08 -11.99
CA LEU A 23 25.30 -5.12 -12.87
C LEU A 23 24.26 -6.14 -12.42
N TYR A 24 24.69 -7.31 -11.97
CA TYR A 24 23.81 -8.33 -11.41
C TYR A 24 23.12 -7.88 -10.11
N GLU A 25 23.80 -7.15 -9.23
CA GLU A 25 23.17 -6.57 -8.04
C GLU A 25 22.24 -5.40 -8.39
N MET A 26 22.55 -4.62 -9.44
CA MET A 26 21.67 -3.56 -9.95
C MET A 26 20.37 -4.10 -10.54
N GLU A 27 20.40 -5.26 -11.20
CA GLU A 27 19.19 -5.95 -11.69
C GLU A 27 18.24 -6.37 -10.56
N LYS A 28 18.74 -6.50 -9.33
CA LYS A 28 17.93 -6.83 -8.13
C LYS A 28 17.37 -5.59 -7.44
N LEU A 29 17.80 -4.38 -7.82
CA LEU A 29 17.25 -3.16 -7.24
C LEU A 29 15.78 -3.02 -7.66
N PRO A 30 14.86 -2.77 -6.73
CA PRO A 30 13.46 -2.62 -7.06
C PRO A 30 13.27 -1.44 -8.00
N ALA A 31 12.48 -1.64 -9.07
CA ALA A 31 12.16 -0.61 -10.06
C ALA A 31 11.39 0.60 -9.48
N LEU A 32 10.84 0.44 -8.26
CA LEU A 32 10.14 1.46 -7.49
C LEU A 32 10.89 1.68 -6.18
N SER A 33 11.18 2.94 -5.84
CA SER A 33 11.72 3.25 -4.51
C SER A 33 10.63 3.03 -3.46
N GLU A 34 10.89 2.17 -2.48
CA GLU A 34 10.03 1.90 -1.33
C GLU A 34 9.56 3.20 -0.65
N SER A 35 10.46 4.17 -0.50
CA SER A 35 10.16 5.50 0.05
C SER A 35 9.10 6.27 -0.74
N ALA A 36 9.11 6.18 -2.08
CA ALA A 36 8.10 6.84 -2.91
C ALA A 36 6.75 6.12 -2.85
N VAL A 37 6.74 4.79 -2.76
CA VAL A 37 5.51 4.02 -2.56
C VAL A 37 4.89 4.35 -1.21
N HIS A 38 5.70 4.39 -0.15
CA HIS A 38 5.27 4.75 1.19
C HIS A 38 4.74 6.19 1.28
N PHE A 39 5.45 7.14 0.65
CA PHE A 39 5.01 8.53 0.56
C PHE A 39 3.67 8.65 -0.19
N ALA A 40 3.54 8.03 -1.36
CA ALA A 40 2.32 8.06 -2.15
C ALA A 40 1.14 7.44 -1.39
N ALA A 41 1.38 6.34 -0.66
CA ALA A 41 0.36 5.71 0.15
C ALA A 41 -0.05 6.57 1.35
N HIS A 42 0.89 7.24 2.02
CA HIS A 42 0.56 8.21 3.08
C HIS A 42 -0.27 9.38 2.54
N ALA A 43 0.12 9.96 1.40
CA ALA A 43 -0.63 11.04 0.77
C ALA A 43 -2.04 10.59 0.37
N LEU A 44 -2.18 9.39 -0.18
CA LEU A 44 -3.47 8.78 -0.51
C LEU A 44 -4.32 8.55 0.74
N ASN A 45 -3.74 8.05 1.83
CA ASN A 45 -4.45 7.84 3.09
C ASN A 45 -4.98 9.15 3.67
N ASN A 46 -4.18 10.23 3.63
CA ASN A 46 -4.62 11.55 4.08
C ASN A 46 -5.80 12.05 3.24
N TYR A 47 -5.71 11.94 1.91
CA TYR A 47 -6.79 12.32 1.00
C TYR A 47 -8.09 11.54 1.27
N LEU A 48 -7.99 10.23 1.43
CA LEU A 48 -9.14 9.37 1.71
C LEU A 48 -9.75 9.62 3.09
N THR A 49 -8.93 9.94 4.09
CA THR A 49 -9.40 10.32 5.44
C THR A 49 -10.25 11.59 5.39
N VAL A 50 -9.75 12.63 4.71
CA VAL A 50 -10.48 13.91 4.57
C VAL A 50 -11.76 13.71 3.76
N THR A 51 -11.68 12.96 2.65
CA THR A 51 -12.83 12.68 1.79
C THR A 51 -13.91 11.90 2.55
N GLY A 52 -13.52 10.83 3.25
CA GLY A 52 -14.43 10.01 4.05
C GLY A 52 -15.08 10.81 5.17
N GLY A 53 -14.30 11.55 5.96
CA GLY A 53 -14.85 12.40 7.03
C GLY A 53 -15.81 13.47 6.50
N THR A 54 -15.53 14.03 5.32
CA THR A 54 -16.45 14.99 4.67
C THR A 54 -17.77 14.32 4.28
N VAL A 55 -17.73 13.11 3.71
CA VAL A 55 -18.93 12.34 3.36
C VAL A 55 -19.73 11.96 4.61
N GLU A 56 -19.07 11.55 5.69
CA GLU A 56 -19.73 11.27 6.98
C GLU A 56 -20.46 12.51 7.53
N LEU A 57 -19.82 13.69 7.50
CA LEU A 57 -20.44 14.94 7.91
C LEU A 57 -21.64 15.29 7.02
N LEU A 58 -21.54 15.10 5.70
CA LEU A 58 -22.65 15.32 4.78
C LEU A 58 -23.82 14.36 5.03
N LEU A 59 -23.55 13.09 5.33
CA LEU A 59 -24.57 12.11 5.70
C LEU A 59 -25.32 12.53 6.97
N LEU A 60 -24.62 13.09 7.95
CA LEU A 60 -25.22 13.63 9.18
C LEU A 60 -26.06 14.88 8.90
N MET A 61 -25.49 15.85 8.17
CA MET A 61 -26.15 17.13 7.89
C MET A 61 -27.36 17.00 6.98
N LEU A 62 -27.35 16.01 6.07
CA LEU A 62 -28.39 15.77 5.07
C LEU A 62 -29.25 14.55 5.41
N ALA A 63 -29.26 14.10 6.66
CA ALA A 63 -29.99 12.90 7.08
C ALA A 63 -31.49 12.92 6.74
N ASN A 64 -32.10 14.12 6.76
CA ASN A 64 -33.52 14.35 6.48
C ASN A 64 -33.75 15.01 5.10
N HIS A 65 -32.78 14.95 4.19
CA HIS A 65 -32.92 15.53 2.87
C HIS A 65 -34.08 14.89 2.10
N PRO A 66 -34.95 15.67 1.43
CA PRO A 66 -36.16 15.15 0.80
C PRO A 66 -35.86 14.22 -0.39
N ASP A 67 -34.74 14.44 -1.07
CA ASP A 67 -34.27 13.58 -2.13
C ASP A 67 -33.44 12.42 -1.59
N LYS A 68 -33.96 11.20 -1.74
CA LYS A 68 -33.30 9.95 -1.36
C LYS A 68 -32.05 9.65 -2.19
N GLN A 69 -31.96 10.17 -3.42
CA GLN A 69 -30.80 9.94 -4.28
C GLN A 69 -29.53 10.60 -3.71
N VAL A 70 -29.66 11.75 -3.04
CA VAL A 70 -28.55 12.42 -2.37
C VAL A 70 -27.94 11.52 -1.30
N ARG A 71 -28.79 10.90 -0.47
CA ARG A 71 -28.33 9.98 0.57
C ARG A 71 -27.68 8.73 -0.03
N THR A 72 -28.31 8.10 -1.02
CA THR A 72 -27.74 6.93 -1.70
C THR A 72 -26.39 7.25 -2.36
N GLY A 73 -26.24 8.43 -2.95
CA GLY A 73 -24.98 8.88 -3.54
C GLY A 73 -23.88 9.07 -2.49
N LEU A 74 -24.20 9.66 -1.34
CA LEU A 74 -23.26 9.81 -0.23
C LEU A 74 -22.85 8.46 0.38
N GLU A 75 -23.79 7.53 0.55
CA GLU A 75 -23.51 6.17 1.02
C GLU A 75 -22.59 5.41 0.04
N ALA A 76 -22.82 5.57 -1.27
CA ALA A 76 -21.96 5.00 -2.31
C ALA A 76 -20.54 5.61 -2.31
N LEU A 77 -20.42 6.92 -2.13
CA LEU A 77 -19.12 7.61 -2.01
C LEU A 77 -18.35 7.17 -0.76
N GLN A 78 -19.04 6.98 0.37
CA GLN A 78 -18.43 6.45 1.58
C GLN A 78 -17.89 5.04 1.34
N GLN A 79 -18.68 4.18 0.69
CA GLN A 79 -18.26 2.82 0.37
C GLN A 79 -17.04 2.80 -0.56
N ALA A 80 -17.03 3.62 -1.61
CA ALA A 80 -15.90 3.73 -2.53
C ALA A 80 -14.62 4.21 -1.81
N THR A 81 -14.74 5.20 -0.93
CA THR A 81 -13.62 5.71 -0.12
C THR A 81 -13.05 4.63 0.78
N ASN A 82 -13.91 3.84 1.44
CA ASN A 82 -13.48 2.73 2.29
C ASN A 82 -12.75 1.63 1.50
N LEU A 83 -13.23 1.30 0.29
CA LEU A 83 -12.58 0.33 -0.59
C LEU A 83 -11.19 0.80 -1.06
N MET A 84 -11.06 2.09 -1.38
CA MET A 84 -9.77 2.68 -1.75
C MET A 84 -8.80 2.71 -0.57
N ALA A 85 -9.28 3.00 0.65
CA ALA A 85 -8.44 3.01 1.85
C ALA A 85 -7.88 1.61 2.13
N HIS A 86 -8.72 0.58 1.96
CA HIS A 86 -8.28 -0.81 2.08
C HIS A 86 -7.26 -1.20 1.00
N THR A 87 -7.51 -0.81 -0.25
CA THR A 87 -6.59 -1.09 -1.37
C THR A 87 -5.23 -0.41 -1.17
N GLY A 88 -5.23 0.86 -0.73
CA GLY A 88 -4.01 1.60 -0.39
C GLY A 88 -3.24 0.96 0.76
N SER A 89 -3.94 0.51 1.81
CA SER A 89 -3.32 -0.24 2.91
C SER A 89 -2.69 -1.55 2.44
N ARG A 90 -3.35 -2.28 1.54
CA ARG A 90 -2.77 -3.50 0.94
C ARG A 90 -1.55 -3.21 0.09
N LEU A 91 -1.51 -2.09 -0.64
CA LEU A 91 -0.35 -1.71 -1.43
C LEU A 91 0.90 -1.51 -0.56
N VAL A 92 0.74 -0.88 0.61
CA VAL A 92 1.84 -0.70 1.58
C VAL A 92 2.25 -2.02 2.23
N ASN A 93 1.26 -2.85 2.57
CA ASN A 93 1.50 -4.06 3.36
C ASN A 93 1.83 -5.31 2.52
N ALA A 94 1.69 -5.24 1.19
CA ALA A 94 1.97 -6.37 0.28
C ALA A 94 3.46 -6.72 0.21
N GLU A 95 4.35 -5.76 0.46
CA GLU A 95 5.81 -5.98 0.49
C GLU A 95 6.32 -6.39 1.89
N THR A 96 5.63 -6.00 2.97
CA THR A 96 6.03 -6.30 4.35
C THR A 96 5.68 -7.72 4.84
N GLY A 97 5.12 -8.58 3.97
CA GLY A 97 4.61 -9.90 4.34
C GLY A 97 5.64 -10.93 4.80
N LEU A 98 6.95 -10.63 4.72
CA LEU A 98 8.02 -11.54 5.12
C LEU A 98 8.51 -11.33 6.56
N ASP A 99 8.25 -10.17 7.18
CA ASP A 99 8.78 -9.79 8.51
C ASP A 99 7.72 -9.19 9.46
N ALA A 100 6.43 -9.45 9.20
CA ALA A 100 5.36 -8.96 10.09
C ALA A 100 5.37 -9.71 11.43
N GLU A 101 5.98 -9.12 12.46
CA GLU A 101 5.86 -9.61 13.85
C GLU A 101 4.39 -9.58 14.29
N MET A 102 3.85 -10.77 14.61
CA MET A 102 2.51 -10.88 15.17
C MET A 102 2.45 -10.24 16.55
N ARG A 103 1.72 -9.13 16.68
CA ARG A 103 1.43 -8.50 17.96
C ARG A 103 0.17 -9.10 18.56
N PHE A 104 0.33 -9.85 19.65
CA PHE A 104 -0.79 -10.39 20.41
C PHE A 104 -1.27 -9.36 21.44
N GLU A 105 -2.46 -8.80 21.21
CA GLU A 105 -3.10 -7.85 22.12
C GLU A 105 -4.52 -8.30 22.49
N LYS A 106 -5.05 -7.80 23.62
CA LYS A 106 -6.45 -8.06 24.00
C LYS A 106 -7.37 -7.30 23.05
N VAL A 107 -8.20 -8.03 22.31
CA VAL A 107 -9.15 -7.45 21.36
C VAL A 107 -10.58 -7.71 21.83
N GLU A 108 -11.41 -6.68 21.80
CA GLU A 108 -12.85 -6.77 22.03
C GLU A 108 -13.53 -7.42 20.81
N LEU A 109 -13.71 -8.74 20.88
CA LEU A 109 -14.33 -9.55 19.82
C LEU A 109 -15.69 -9.02 19.32
N PRO A 110 -16.59 -8.46 20.17
CA PRO A 110 -17.85 -7.90 19.70
C PRO A 110 -17.66 -6.69 18.76
N ILE A 111 -16.72 -5.81 19.08
CA ILE A 111 -16.41 -4.62 18.26
C ILE A 111 -15.77 -5.06 16.94
N MET A 112 -14.90 -6.05 17.00
CA MET A 112 -14.27 -6.62 15.80
C MET A 112 -15.33 -7.25 14.87
N ALA A 113 -16.24 -8.07 15.40
CA ALA A 113 -17.33 -8.69 14.63
C ALA A 113 -18.25 -7.65 13.96
N GLN A 114 -18.55 -6.54 14.64
CA GLN A 114 -19.36 -5.47 14.06
C GLN A 114 -18.65 -4.77 12.90
N ARG A 115 -17.33 -4.56 12.99
CA ARG A 115 -16.49 -4.03 11.89
C ARG A 115 -16.45 -5.00 10.71
N PHE A 116 -16.32 -6.30 10.96
CA PHE A 116 -16.40 -7.33 9.91
C PHE A 116 -17.74 -7.32 9.16
N ARG A 117 -18.86 -7.21 9.90
CA ARG A 117 -20.21 -7.16 9.32
C ARG A 117 -20.42 -5.93 8.42
N LEU A 118 -19.86 -4.78 8.77
CA LEU A 118 -19.92 -3.58 7.94
C LEU A 118 -19.05 -3.69 6.68
N PHE A 119 -18.00 -4.52 6.72
CA PHE A 119 -17.00 -4.62 5.66
C PHE A 119 -17.31 -5.69 4.60
N TYR A 120 -17.90 -6.83 4.99
CA TYR A 120 -18.12 -8.00 4.13
C TYR A 120 -19.48 -8.19 3.41
N PRO A 121 -20.43 -7.23 3.31
CA PRO A 121 -21.73 -7.50 2.67
C PRO A 121 -21.65 -8.10 1.25
N ARG A 122 -20.59 -7.81 0.47
CA ARG A 122 -20.43 -8.35 -0.89
C ARG A 122 -19.98 -9.81 -1.00
N ILE A 123 -19.51 -10.45 0.08
CA ILE A 123 -19.10 -11.86 0.04
C ILE A 123 -20.22 -12.80 0.48
N ALA A 124 -21.22 -12.30 1.20
CA ALA A 124 -22.35 -13.10 1.67
C ALA A 124 -23.46 -13.30 0.62
N ASP A 125 -23.47 -12.50 -0.45
CA ASP A 125 -24.46 -12.53 -1.53
C ASP A 125 -23.94 -13.24 -2.82
N GLN A 126 -22.89 -14.06 -2.72
CA GLN A 126 -22.40 -14.93 -3.80
C GLN A 126 -22.69 -16.41 -3.52
#